data_AF-A0A453MTP5-F1
#
_entry.id   AF-A0A453MTP5-F1
#
_cell.length_a   1.000
_cell.length_b   1.000
_cell.length_c   1.000
_cell.angle_alpha   90.00
_cell.angle_beta   90.00
_cell.angle_gamma   90.00
#
_symmetry.space_group_name_H-M   'P 1'
#
loop_
_entity.id
_entity.type
_entity.pdbx_description
1 polymer ?
#
loop_
_entity_poly.entity_id
_entity_poly.type
_entity_poly.pdbx_seq_one_letter_code
_entity_poly.pdbx_strand_id
1 'polypeptide(L)'
;MIDFLEASSSPLPWMTGEELGQYAEKFQKSGFTGPLNYYRMMDTNWMLTGAKITVPAKFIGGEKDTGVKSFGIKHYIESGAFKFSVPNLEVAIIEGHHYLQQEQAEKVNSEIFSFLDKLFGEETPK
;
A
#
# COMPACT_ATOMS: atom_id res chain seq x y z
N MET A 1 -5.66 23.98 5.86
CA MET A 1 -4.58 23.16 6.48
C MET A 1 -3.65 22.54 5.44
N ILE A 2 -4.10 22.37 4.18
CA ILE A 2 -3.24 21.97 3.05
C ILE A 2 -2.69 23.19 2.30
N ASP A 3 -3.31 24.36 2.48
CA ASP A 3 -2.98 25.63 1.79
C ASP A 3 -1.61 26.22 2.15
N PHE A 4 -0.94 25.64 3.16
CA PHE A 4 0.41 26.02 3.58
C PHE A 4 1.50 25.13 2.95
N LEU A 5 1.11 24.08 2.22
CA LEU A 5 2.05 23.23 1.50
C LEU A 5 2.32 23.86 0.13
N GLU A 6 3.58 24.19 -0.13
CA GLU A 6 3.99 24.65 -1.45
C GLU A 6 3.85 23.49 -2.45
N ALA A 7 3.10 23.72 -3.52
CA ALA A 7 3.02 22.78 -4.63
C ALA A 7 4.36 22.78 -5.37
N SER A 8 4.89 21.58 -5.62
CA SER A 8 6.05 21.42 -6.51
C SER A 8 5.71 22.02 -7.88
N SER A 9 6.68 22.74 -8.47
CA SER A 9 6.56 23.30 -9.82
C SER A 9 6.68 22.24 -10.92
N SER A 10 7.02 21.00 -10.57
CA SER A 10 7.12 19.87 -11.49
C SER A 10 6.46 18.60 -10.91
N PRO A 11 5.92 17.72 -11.77
CA PRO A 11 5.43 16.41 -11.35
C PRO A 11 6.52 15.57 -10.67
N LEU A 12 6.10 14.54 -9.93
CA LEU A 12 7.03 13.58 -9.34
C LEU A 12 7.83 12.85 -10.44
N PRO A 13 9.08 12.42 -10.20
CA PRO A 13 9.92 11.79 -11.22
C PRO A 13 9.32 10.54 -11.89
N TRP A 14 8.36 9.89 -11.22
CA TRP A 14 7.66 8.69 -11.68
C TRP A 14 6.24 8.96 -12.20
N MET A 15 5.84 10.22 -12.39
CA MET A 15 4.51 10.59 -12.86
C MET A 15 4.59 11.73 -13.87
N THR A 16 3.94 11.57 -15.01
CA THR A 16 3.83 12.62 -16.02
C THR A 16 2.77 13.67 -15.63
N GLY A 17 2.85 14.86 -16.24
CA GLY A 17 1.82 15.89 -16.04
C GLY A 17 0.44 15.48 -16.56
N GLU A 18 0.38 14.65 -17.61
CA GLU A 18 -0.86 14.10 -18.14
C GLU A 18 -1.53 13.16 -17.13
N GLU A 19 -0.78 12.20 -16.58
CA GLU A 19 -1.28 11.28 -15.56
C GLU A 19 -1.79 12.04 -14.34
N LEU A 20 -1.05 13.03 -13.85
CA LEU A 20 -1.48 13.89 -12.76
C LEU A 20 -2.80 14.62 -13.09
N GLY A 21 -2.92 15.14 -14.33
CA GLY A 21 -4.12 15.78 -14.84
C GLY A 21 -5.35 14.86 -14.81
N GLN A 22 -5.17 13.58 -15.14
CA GLN A 22 -6.27 12.59 -15.07
C GLN A 22 -6.78 12.38 -13.65
N TYR A 23 -5.91 12.37 -12.63
CA TYR A 23 -6.35 12.32 -11.23
C TYR A 23 -7.11 13.60 -10.86
N ALA A 24 -6.58 14.77 -11.22
CA ALA A 24 -7.20 16.06 -10.92
C ALA A 24 -8.60 16.17 -11.52
N GLU A 25 -8.78 15.80 -12.80
CA GLU A 25 -10.08 15.83 -13.47
C GLU A 25 -11.10 14.93 -12.76
N LYS A 26 -10.70 13.70 -12.39
CA LYS A 26 -11.58 12.76 -11.68
C LYS A 26 -12.04 13.31 -10.34
N PHE A 27 -11.13 13.85 -9.54
CA PHE A 27 -11.46 14.44 -8.24
C PHE A 27 -12.25 15.75 -8.36
N GLN A 28 -12.02 16.55 -9.41
CA GLN A 28 -12.83 17.73 -9.68
C GLN A 28 -14.29 17.36 -9.96
N LYS A 29 -14.52 16.24 -10.66
CA LYS A 29 -15.86 15.72 -10.94
C LYS A 29 -16.51 15.04 -9.75
N SER A 30 -15.79 14.20 -9.01
CA SER A 30 -16.36 13.41 -7.90
C SER A 30 -16.39 14.15 -6.56
N GLY A 31 -15.55 15.16 -6.40
CA GLY A 31 -15.17 15.69 -5.09
C GLY A 31 -14.43 14.65 -4.24
N PHE A 32 -14.16 15.00 -2.98
CA PHE A 32 -13.42 14.16 -2.03
C PHE A 32 -14.30 13.47 -0.98
N THR A 33 -15.62 13.73 -0.95
CA THR A 33 -16.52 13.18 0.08
C THR A 33 -16.50 11.66 0.13
N GLY A 34 -16.59 10.99 -1.03
CA GLY A 34 -16.57 9.53 -1.11
C GLY A 34 -15.30 8.93 -0.51
N PRO A 35 -14.11 9.30 -1.01
CA PRO A 35 -12.83 8.83 -0.44
C PRO A 35 -12.64 9.19 1.05
N LEU A 36 -13.06 10.38 1.48
CA LEU A 36 -12.96 10.79 2.89
C LEU A 36 -13.92 10.02 3.82
N ASN A 37 -15.02 9.46 3.31
CA ASN A 37 -15.93 8.65 4.10
C ASN A 37 -15.28 7.37 4.65
N TYR A 38 -14.24 6.83 3.99
CA TYR A 38 -13.50 5.67 4.49
C TYR A 38 -12.87 5.97 5.87
N TYR A 39 -12.31 7.18 6.05
CA TYR A 39 -11.74 7.61 7.32
C TYR A 39 -12.83 7.88 8.37
N ARG A 40 -13.97 8.45 7.96
CA ARG A 40 -15.11 8.69 8.88
C ARG A 40 -15.68 7.39 9.47
N MET A 41 -15.53 6.28 8.74
CA MET A 41 -16.02 4.97 9.15
C MET A 41 -14.98 4.15 9.94
N MET A 42 -13.75 4.66 10.12
CA MET A 42 -12.64 3.87 10.68
C MET A 42 -12.96 3.30 12.07
N ASP A 43 -13.55 4.09 12.97
CA ASP A 43 -13.93 3.64 14.31
C ASP A 43 -15.01 2.56 14.28
N THR A 44 -15.97 2.67 13.36
CA THR A 44 -17.03 1.67 13.24
C THR A 44 -16.51 0.38 12.63
N ASN A 45 -15.61 0.46 11.65
CA ASN A 45 -14.93 -0.71 11.11
C ASN A 45 -14.12 -1.41 12.19
N TRP A 46 -13.42 -0.68 13.06
CA TRP A 46 -12.64 -1.24 14.16
C TRP A 46 -13.47 -2.14 15.07
N MET A 47 -14.68 -1.72 15.43
CA MET A 47 -15.60 -2.51 16.27
C MET A 47 -16.01 -3.86 15.66
N LEU A 48 -15.79 -4.05 14.35
CA LEU A 48 -16.17 -5.26 13.61
C LEU A 48 -14.96 -6.19 13.33
N THR A 49 -13.76 -5.86 13.82
CA THR A 49 -12.54 -6.65 13.59
C THR A 49 -12.27 -7.65 14.72
N GLY A 50 -11.43 -8.67 14.47
CA GLY A 50 -10.98 -9.62 15.51
C GLY A 50 -10.49 -10.99 15.04
N ALA A 51 -10.69 -11.34 13.77
CA ALA A 51 -10.26 -12.62 13.21
C ALA A 51 -8.84 -12.59 12.63
N LYS A 52 -8.17 -13.75 12.63
CA LYS A 52 -6.92 -13.95 11.87
C LYS A 52 -7.20 -14.09 10.38
N ILE A 53 -6.25 -13.65 9.56
CA ILE A 53 -6.29 -13.84 8.10
C ILE A 53 -5.50 -15.09 7.75
N THR A 54 -6.15 -16.09 7.15
CA THR A 54 -5.53 -17.39 6.81
C THR A 54 -5.14 -17.53 5.35
N VAL A 55 -5.63 -16.63 4.48
CA VAL A 55 -5.24 -16.59 3.07
C VAL A 55 -3.74 -16.26 2.98
N PRO A 56 -2.96 -16.96 2.13
CA PRO A 56 -1.59 -16.56 1.83
C PRO A 56 -1.54 -15.10 1.40
N ALA A 57 -0.64 -14.32 2.00
CA ALA A 57 -0.56 -12.89 1.76
C ALA A 57 0.88 -12.43 1.62
N LYS A 58 1.09 -11.39 0.83
CA LYS A 58 2.35 -10.66 0.76
C LYS A 58 2.12 -9.19 1.02
N PHE A 59 2.82 -8.65 2.01
CA PHE A 59 2.88 -7.22 2.25
C PHE A 59 4.15 -6.65 1.61
N ILE A 60 3.99 -5.65 0.76
CA ILE A 60 5.09 -4.91 0.12
C ILE A 60 5.02 -3.47 0.64
N GLY A 61 6.04 -3.04 1.37
CA GLY A 61 6.10 -1.70 1.97
C GLY A 61 7.33 -0.91 1.52
N GLY A 62 7.17 0.41 1.37
CA GLY A 62 8.28 1.31 1.09
C GLY A 62 9.05 1.66 2.37
N GLU A 63 10.38 1.62 2.34
CA GLU A 63 11.23 1.98 3.47
C GLU A 63 10.99 3.42 3.96
N LYS A 64 10.61 4.32 3.04
CA LYS A 64 10.33 5.73 3.30
C LYS A 64 8.83 6.04 3.38
N ASP A 65 7.96 5.03 3.30
CA ASP A 65 6.51 5.19 3.42
C ASP A 65 6.14 5.73 4.81
N THR A 66 5.43 6.85 4.84
CA THR A 66 4.90 7.46 6.06
C THR A 66 3.94 6.54 6.79
N GLY A 67 3.11 5.74 6.09
CA GLY A 67 2.23 4.75 6.69
C GLY A 67 3.00 3.65 7.44
N VAL A 68 4.09 3.14 6.85
CA VAL A 68 4.98 2.16 7.50
C VAL A 68 5.69 2.76 8.72
N LYS A 69 6.11 4.03 8.63
CA LYS A 69 6.81 4.73 9.72
C LYS A 69 5.91 5.25 10.84
N SER A 70 4.60 5.30 10.62
CA SER A 70 3.65 5.89 11.57
C SER A 70 2.95 4.82 12.41
N PHE A 71 2.29 5.26 13.50
CA PHE A 71 1.35 4.46 14.29
C PHE A 71 1.87 3.10 14.79
N GLY A 72 3.19 2.96 14.96
CA GLY A 72 3.82 1.71 15.41
C GLY A 72 3.84 0.59 14.37
N ILE A 73 3.50 0.86 13.10
CA ILE A 73 3.39 -0.16 12.05
C ILE A 73 4.73 -0.86 11.79
N LYS A 74 5.84 -0.12 11.73
CA LYS A 74 7.18 -0.71 11.64
C LYS A 74 7.43 -1.75 12.74
N HIS A 75 7.13 -1.41 14.00
CA HIS A 75 7.29 -2.34 15.12
C HIS A 75 6.33 -3.54 15.00
N TYR A 76 5.09 -3.33 14.56
CA TYR A 76 4.13 -4.42 14.33
C TYR A 76 4.62 -5.44 13.29
N ILE A 77 5.25 -4.97 12.22
CA ILE A 77 5.90 -5.79 11.19
C ILE A 77 7.10 -6.56 11.80
N GLU A 78 8.02 -5.86 12.47
CA GLU A 78 9.30 -6.42 12.94
C GLU A 78 9.16 -7.34 14.17
N SER A 79 8.17 -7.09 15.04
CA SER A 79 7.95 -7.86 16.28
C SER A 79 7.36 -9.25 16.06
N GLY A 80 6.93 -9.58 14.84
CA GLY A 80 6.20 -10.82 14.53
C GLY A 80 4.70 -10.76 14.85
N ALA A 81 4.21 -9.67 15.45
CA ALA A 81 2.78 -9.46 15.71
C ALA A 81 1.94 -9.46 14.42
N PHE A 82 2.50 -8.94 13.33
CA PHE A 82 1.86 -9.00 12.01
C PHE A 82 1.70 -10.44 11.53
N LYS A 83 2.77 -11.25 11.61
CA LYS A 83 2.72 -12.67 11.25
C LYS A 83 1.86 -13.50 12.21
N PHE A 84 1.74 -13.10 13.46
CA PHE A 84 0.77 -13.72 14.38
C PHE A 84 -0.67 -13.54 13.92
N SER A 85 -0.99 -12.36 13.37
CA SER A 85 -2.33 -12.00 12.88
C SER A 85 -2.61 -12.56 11.48
N VAL A 86 -1.55 -12.70 10.67
CA VAL A 86 -1.57 -13.26 9.31
C VAL A 86 -0.49 -14.37 9.21
N PRO A 87 -0.79 -15.62 9.61
CA PRO A 87 0.21 -16.68 9.71
C PRO A 87 0.97 -16.98 8.41
N ASN A 88 0.29 -16.89 7.27
CA ASN A 88 0.82 -17.18 5.93
C ASN A 88 1.34 -15.92 5.22
N LEU A 89 1.93 -14.99 5.97
CA LEU A 89 2.44 -13.71 5.48
C LEU A 89 3.91 -13.78 5.04
N GLU A 90 4.17 -13.29 3.83
CA GLU A 90 5.47 -12.81 3.37
C GLU A 90 5.54 -11.27 3.50
N VAL A 91 6.71 -10.74 3.87
CA VAL A 91 6.95 -9.29 3.98
C VAL A 91 8.15 -8.92 3.12
N ALA A 92 7.99 -7.91 2.28
CA ALA A 92 9.07 -7.26 1.54
C ALA A 92 9.07 -5.76 1.86
N ILE A 93 10.16 -5.27 2.46
CA ILE A 93 10.40 -3.83 2.60
C ILE A 93 11.44 -3.44 1.56
N ILE A 94 11.04 -2.60 0.60
CA ILE A 94 11.89 -2.17 -0.51
C ILE A 94 12.09 -0.66 -0.45
N GLU A 95 13.12 -0.16 -1.14
CA GLU A 95 13.30 1.28 -1.31
C GLU A 95 12.05 1.92 -1.90
N GLY A 96 11.60 3.05 -1.38
CA GLY A 96 10.49 3.82 -1.92
C GLY A 96 9.58 4.40 -0.83
N HIS A 97 8.56 5.13 -1.26
CA HIS A 97 7.62 5.87 -0.44
C HIS A 97 6.21 5.25 -0.53
N HIS A 98 5.18 6.06 -0.40
CA HIS A 98 3.79 5.61 -0.28
C HIS A 98 3.18 5.11 -1.59
N TYR A 99 3.48 5.76 -2.73
CA TYR A 99 2.99 5.36 -4.05
C TYR A 99 3.94 4.37 -4.72
N LEU A 100 4.30 3.32 -3.98
CA LEU A 100 5.39 2.40 -4.28
C LEU A 100 5.26 1.72 -5.65
N GLN A 101 4.03 1.38 -6.05
CA GLN A 101 3.73 0.76 -7.33
C GLN A 101 3.94 1.69 -8.53
N GLN A 102 3.94 3.00 -8.32
CA GLN A 102 4.29 3.99 -9.35
C GLN A 102 5.79 4.28 -9.30
N GLU A 103 6.32 4.50 -8.11
CA GLU A 103 7.74 4.83 -7.87
C GLU A 103 8.71 3.70 -8.22
N GLN A 104 8.39 2.47 -7.85
CA GLN A 104 9.22 1.27 -8.03
C GLN A 104 8.45 0.17 -8.76
N ALA A 105 7.78 0.52 -9.87
CA ALA A 105 6.93 -0.40 -10.62
C ALA A 105 7.59 -1.76 -10.90
N GLU A 106 8.84 -1.77 -11.36
CA GLU A 106 9.57 -3.01 -11.67
C GLU A 106 9.83 -3.89 -10.44
N LYS A 107 10.23 -3.28 -9.31
CA LYS A 107 10.48 -4.02 -8.06
C LYS A 107 9.16 -4.58 -7.51
N VAL A 108 8.10 -3.77 -7.50
CA VAL A 108 6.76 -4.22 -7.07
C VAL A 108 6.25 -5.37 -7.95
N ASN A 109 6.38 -5.25 -9.27
CA ASN A 109 6.00 -6.33 -10.19
C ASN A 109 6.80 -7.61 -9.93
N SER A 110 8.11 -7.50 -9.70
CA SER A 110 8.96 -8.66 -9.37
C SER A 110 8.52 -9.35 -8.08
N GLU A 111 8.17 -8.59 -7.05
CA GLU A 111 7.66 -9.14 -5.79
C GLU A 111 6.30 -9.82 -5.95
N ILE A 112 5.42 -9.28 -6.82
CA ILE A 112 4.12 -9.88 -7.15
C ILE A 112 4.33 -11.20 -7.91
N PHE A 113 5.13 -11.22 -8.98
CA PHE A 113 5.39 -12.46 -9.75
C PHE A 113 6.02 -13.53 -8.88
N SER A 114 7.05 -13.18 -8.10
CA SER A 114 7.68 -14.11 -7.16
C SER A 114 6.69 -14.73 -6.18
N PHE A 115 5.68 -13.98 -5.74
CA PHE A 115 4.65 -14.49 -4.84
C PHE A 115 3.65 -15.41 -5.57
N LEU A 116 3.20 -15.01 -6.76
CA LEU A 116 2.28 -15.82 -7.57
C LEU A 116 2.93 -17.14 -8.01
N ASP A 117 4.20 -17.12 -8.40
CA ASP A 117 4.95 -18.31 -8.80
C ASP A 117 5.06 -19.30 -7.64
N LYS A 118 5.21 -18.85 -6.40
CA LYS A 118 5.18 -19.74 -5.23
C LYS A 118 3.80 -20.33 -4.95
N LEU A 119 2.74 -19.57 -5.21
CA LEU A 119 1.37 -20.02 -4.97
C LEU A 119 0.87 -21.02 -6.02
N PHE A 120 1.33 -20.87 -7.26
CA PHE A 120 0.80 -21.62 -8.41
C PHE A 120 1.84 -22.48 -9.14
N GLY A 121 3.14 -22.31 -8.85
CA GLY A 121 4.24 -22.97 -9.54
C GLY A 121 4.58 -24.38 -9.04
N GLU A 122 3.87 -24.92 -8.04
CA GLU A 122 4.05 -26.30 -7.53
C GLU A 122 3.04 -27.32 -8.11
N GLU A 123 2.35 -27.02 -9.22
CA GLU A 123 1.65 -28.04 -10.01
C GLU A 123 2.47 -28.45 -11.24
N THR A 124 3.54 -29.24 -11.04
CA THR A 124 3.99 -30.18 -12.07
C THR A 124 4.48 -31.46 -11.41
N PRO A 125 3.62 -32.50 -11.28
CA PRO A 125 4.11 -33.83 -10.97
C PRO A 125 5.02 -34.30 -12.11
N LYS A 126 6.22 -34.77 -11.78
CA LYS A 126 7.02 -35.61 -12.69
C LYS A 126 6.33 -36.94 -12.94
#